data_AF-A0A1F6XNP1-F1
#
_entry.id   AF-A0A1F6XNP1-F1
#
_cell.length_a   1.000
_cell.length_b   1.000
_cell.length_c   1.000
_cell.angle_alpha   90.00
_cell.angle_beta   90.00
_cell.angle_gamma   90.00
#
_symmetry.space_group_name_H-M   'P 1'
#
loop_
_entity.id
_entity.type
_entity.pdbx_description
1 polymer ?
#
loop_
_entity_poly.entity_id
_entity_poly.type
_entity_poly.pdbx_seq_one_letter_code
_entity_poly.pdbx_strand_id
1 'polypeptide(L)'
;MKSFQRKRGWRNILQSRPVLVFLGIVVSIFAWAVFGFMGKMQMTIKNRALAENKVAQLSKEKEKLSSDIAKLSTDSGVEESIREKFGLAKEGEGVIVVVEDKNQVEVREEDSGGFFSFLFFWKNWFK
;
A
#
# COMPACT_ATOMS: atom_id res chain seq x y z
N MET A 1 50.26 30.48 -52.24
CA MET A 1 48.90 30.46 -51.66
C MET A 1 48.10 29.30 -52.25
N LYS A 2 48.09 28.12 -51.63
CA LYS A 2 47.34 26.92 -52.09
C LYS A 2 46.89 26.05 -50.92
N SER A 3 46.01 26.57 -50.06
CA SER A 3 45.57 25.80 -48.89
C SER A 3 44.13 26.08 -48.45
N PHE A 4 43.16 26.11 -49.37
CA PHE A 4 41.73 26.16 -48.98
C PHE A 4 40.78 25.46 -49.99
N GLN A 5 41.20 24.36 -50.62
CA GLN A 5 40.31 23.55 -51.47
C GLN A 5 40.14 22.11 -50.94
N ARG A 6 39.93 21.93 -49.64
CA ARG A 6 39.60 20.61 -49.09
C ARG A 6 38.36 20.70 -48.22
N LYS A 7 37.41 19.80 -48.51
CA LYS A 7 36.15 19.48 -47.80
C LYS A 7 34.83 19.89 -48.48
N ARG A 8 34.70 19.69 -49.80
CA ARG A 8 33.37 19.64 -50.46
C ARG A 8 32.87 18.23 -50.78
N GLY A 9 33.67 17.18 -50.57
CA GLY A 9 33.27 15.79 -50.84
C GLY A 9 32.47 15.12 -49.71
N TRP A 10 32.61 15.61 -48.47
CA TRP A 10 31.94 15.00 -47.30
C TRP A 10 30.44 15.32 -47.26
N ARG A 11 30.01 16.44 -47.86
CA ARG A 11 28.58 16.79 -48.01
C ARG A 11 27.85 15.79 -48.91
N ASN A 12 28.49 15.30 -49.97
CA ASN A 12 27.88 14.35 -50.90
C ASN A 12 27.77 12.94 -50.29
N ILE A 13 28.74 12.52 -49.48
CA ILE A 13 28.68 11.26 -48.73
C ILE A 13 27.54 11.31 -47.70
N LEU A 14 27.40 12.42 -46.98
CA LEU A 14 26.29 12.62 -46.03
C LEU A 14 24.92 12.71 -46.71
N GLN A 15 24.84 13.18 -47.96
CA GLN A 15 23.61 13.29 -48.74
C GLN A 15 23.30 12.03 -49.58
N SER A 16 24.15 11.00 -49.49
CA SER A 16 23.93 9.74 -50.18
C SER A 16 22.75 8.99 -49.55
N ARG A 17 21.75 8.61 -50.36
CA ARG A 17 20.58 7.81 -49.95
C ARG A 17 20.90 6.64 -48.99
N PRO A 18 21.93 5.80 -49.22
CA PRO A 18 22.25 4.71 -48.30
C PRO A 18 22.76 5.18 -46.92
N VAL A 19 23.51 6.28 -46.86
CA VAL A 19 24.03 6.83 -45.60
C VAL A 19 22.88 7.41 -44.76
N LEU A 20 21.90 8.05 -45.40
CA LEU A 20 20.68 8.54 -44.73
C LEU A 20 19.83 7.40 -44.17
N VAL A 21 19.67 6.30 -44.92
CA VAL A 21 18.94 5.11 -44.44
C VAL A 21 19.65 4.48 -43.24
N PHE A 22 20.98 4.32 -43.33
CA PHE A 22 21.78 3.80 -42.22
C PHE A 22 21.65 4.69 -40.98
N LEU A 23 21.76 6.01 -41.15
CA LEU A 23 21.61 6.97 -40.06
C LEU A 23 20.20 6.92 -39.46
N GLY A 24 19.16 6.78 -40.29
CA GLY A 24 17.78 6.60 -39.85
C GLY A 24 17.59 5.37 -38.98
N ILE A 25 18.15 4.22 -39.38
CA ILE A 25 18.11 2.98 -38.58
C ILE A 25 18.79 3.18 -37.23
N VAL A 26 19.98 3.80 -37.21
CA VAL A 26 20.70 4.09 -35.97
C VAL A 26 19.87 4.97 -35.04
N VAL A 27 19.28 6.05 -35.56
CA VAL A 27 18.41 6.95 -34.78
C VAL A 27 17.16 6.21 -34.27
N SER A 28 16.54 5.34 -35.07
CA SER A 28 15.40 4.53 -34.63
C SER A 28 15.75 3.59 -33.48
N ILE A 29 16.93 2.97 -33.48
CA ILE A 29 17.40 2.13 -32.38
C ILE A 29 17.58 2.95 -31.10
N PHE A 30 18.19 4.14 -31.20
CA PHE A 30 18.34 5.04 -30.07
C PHE A 30 16.98 5.53 -29.53
N ALA A 31 16.04 5.86 -30.42
CA ALA A 31 14.69 6.24 -30.01
C ALA A 31 14.02 5.11 -29.21
N TRP A 32 14.08 3.88 -29.70
CA TRP A 32 13.55 2.70 -29.00
C TRP A 32 14.21 2.48 -27.64
N ALA A 33 15.54 2.64 -27.55
CA ALA A 33 16.27 2.50 -26.30
C ALA A 33 15.86 3.57 -25.26
N VAL A 34 15.64 4.82 -25.68
CA VAL A 34 15.20 5.91 -24.82
C VAL A 34 13.78 5.66 -24.30
N PHE A 35 12.86 5.21 -25.15
CA PHE A 35 11.51 4.83 -24.71
C PHE A 35 11.53 3.66 -23.70
N GLY A 36 12.38 2.65 -23.93
CA GLY A 36 12.56 1.55 -22.99
C GLY A 36 13.19 1.96 -21.65
N PHE A 37 14.05 2.98 -21.64
CA PHE A 37 14.68 3.51 -20.43
C PHE A 37 13.68 4.28 -19.55
N MET A 38 12.73 5.00 -20.15
CA MET A 38 11.73 5.78 -19.40
C MET A 38 10.82 4.88 -18.54
N GLY A 39 10.56 3.63 -18.97
CA GLY A 39 9.84 2.64 -18.15
C GLY A 39 10.62 2.14 -16.93
N LYS A 40 11.97 2.07 -17.00
CA LYS A 40 12.81 1.56 -15.90
C LYS A 40 12.92 2.54 -14.72
N MET A 41 12.84 3.83 -14.98
CA MET A 41 12.88 4.85 -13.92
C MET A 41 11.66 4.78 -12.99
N GLN A 42 10.46 4.57 -13.53
CA GLN A 42 9.25 4.44 -12.71
C GLN A 42 9.25 3.18 -11.85
N MET A 43 9.77 2.07 -12.38
CA MET A 43 9.87 0.81 -11.63
C MET A 43 10.85 0.92 -10.46
N THR A 44 11.97 1.62 -10.65
CA THR A 44 12.98 1.80 -9.59
C THR A 44 12.44 2.64 -8.43
N ILE A 45 11.70 3.71 -8.73
CA ILE A 45 11.08 4.57 -7.71
C ILE A 45 10.02 3.79 -6.91
N LYS A 46 9.15 3.03 -7.60
CA LYS A 46 8.13 2.20 -6.94
C LYS A 46 8.74 1.11 -6.06
N ASN A 47 9.77 0.43 -6.55
CA ASN A 47 10.46 -0.61 -5.79
C ASN A 47 11.17 -0.04 -4.56
N ARG A 48 11.77 1.15 -4.68
CA ARG A 48 12.37 1.85 -3.55
C ARG A 48 11.33 2.20 -2.48
N ALA A 49 10.20 2.79 -2.88
CA ALA A 49 9.12 3.14 -1.95
C ALA A 49 8.53 1.89 -1.26
N LEU A 50 8.38 0.77 -1.97
CA LEU A 50 7.94 -0.49 -1.38
C LEU A 50 8.96 -1.04 -0.37
N ALA A 51 10.25 -0.95 -0.67
CA ALA A 51 11.30 -1.39 0.25
C ALA A 51 11.34 -0.52 1.51
N GLU A 52 11.27 0.81 1.37
CA GLU A 52 11.24 1.76 2.48
C GLU A 52 10.01 1.53 3.39
N ASN A 53 8.83 1.33 2.80
CA ASN A 53 7.61 1.01 3.56
C ASN A 53 7.73 -0.32 4.31
N LYS A 54 8.29 -1.36 3.69
CA LYS A 54 8.51 -2.65 4.34
C LYS A 54 9.47 -2.52 5.52
N VAL A 55 10.56 -1.76 5.38
CA VAL A 55 11.50 -1.49 6.47
C VAL A 55 10.81 -0.75 7.61
N ALA A 56 10.00 0.26 7.30
CA ALA A 56 9.25 1.00 8.31
C ALA A 56 8.26 0.09 9.06
N GLN A 57 7.51 -0.76 8.35
CA GLN A 57 6.59 -1.72 8.97
C GLN A 57 7.33 -2.70 9.88
N LEU A 58 8.39 -3.34 9.38
CA LEU A 58 9.19 -4.30 10.14
C LEU A 58 9.84 -3.65 11.37
N SER A 59 10.26 -2.38 11.28
CA SER A 59 10.81 -1.66 12.43
C SER A 59 9.78 -1.47 13.55
N LYS A 60 8.54 -1.11 13.19
CA LYS A 60 7.43 -0.96 14.14
C LYS A 60 7.02 -2.29 14.76
N GLU A 61 6.96 -3.35 13.95
CA GLU A 61 6.67 -4.70 14.44
C GLU A 61 7.74 -5.18 15.42
N LYS A 62 9.02 -4.95 15.10
CA LYS A 62 10.14 -5.27 15.99
C LYS A 62 10.03 -4.52 17.32
N GLU A 63 9.74 -3.23 17.30
CA GLU A 63 9.61 -2.42 18.51
C GLU A 63 8.43 -2.91 19.37
N LYS A 64 7.28 -3.19 18.76
CA LYS A 64 6.12 -3.77 19.45
C LYS A 64 6.46 -5.11 20.08
N LEU A 65 7.01 -6.04 19.31
CA LEU A 65 7.39 -7.37 19.80
C LEU A 65 8.44 -7.28 20.91
N SER A 66 9.40 -6.36 20.81
CA SER A 66 10.39 -6.15 21.86
C SER A 66 9.76 -5.64 23.16
N SER A 67 8.78 -4.74 23.05
CA SER A 67 8.02 -4.25 24.21
C SER A 67 7.18 -5.37 24.84
N ASP A 68 6.52 -6.20 24.03
CA ASP A 68 5.73 -7.33 24.49
C ASP A 68 6.61 -8.39 25.17
N ILE A 69 7.79 -8.68 24.63
CA ILE A 69 8.78 -9.57 25.27
C ILE A 69 9.25 -8.98 26.60
N ALA A 70 9.55 -7.69 26.65
CA ALA A 70 9.95 -7.03 27.89
C ALA A 70 8.85 -7.12 28.96
N LYS A 71 7.58 -6.92 28.58
CA LYS A 71 6.44 -7.11 29.49
C LYS A 71 6.34 -8.55 29.99
N LEU A 72 6.40 -9.52 29.09
CA LEU A 72 6.37 -10.96 29.43
C LEU A 72 7.57 -11.44 30.25
N SER A 73 8.67 -10.67 30.29
CA SER A 73 9.83 -10.99 31.13
C SER A 73 9.66 -10.56 32.60
N THR A 74 8.60 -9.82 32.91
CA THR A 74 8.29 -9.38 34.28
C THR A 74 7.21 -10.27 34.91
N ASP A 75 7.30 -10.52 36.21
CA ASP A 75 6.31 -11.36 36.93
C ASP A 75 4.87 -10.84 36.76
N SER A 76 4.70 -9.51 36.79
CA SER A 76 3.40 -8.86 36.56
C SER A 76 2.87 -9.07 35.14
N GLY A 77 3.74 -9.02 34.12
CA GLY A 77 3.32 -9.23 32.73
C GLY A 77 3.04 -10.69 32.41
N VAL A 78 3.73 -11.63 33.05
CA VAL A 78 3.39 -13.06 32.99
C VAL A 78 2.01 -13.29 33.60
N GLU A 79 1.76 -12.76 34.80
CA GLU A 79 0.47 -12.88 35.48
C GLU A 79 -0.68 -12.30 34.64
N GLU A 80 -0.51 -11.10 34.11
CA GLU A 80 -1.52 -10.44 33.26
C GLU A 80 -1.78 -11.25 31.99
N SER A 81 -0.74 -11.81 31.35
CA SER A 81 -0.90 -12.66 30.18
C SER A 81 -1.65 -13.97 30.49
N ILE A 82 -1.48 -14.53 31.69
CA ILE A 82 -2.19 -15.74 32.13
C ILE A 82 -3.65 -15.42 32.43
N ARG A 83 -3.90 -14.29 33.10
CA ARG A 83 -5.26 -13.80 33.40
C ARG A 83 -6.05 -13.52 32.13
N GLU A 84 -5.43 -12.90 31.13
CA GLU A 84 -6.05 -12.61 29.83
C GLU A 84 -6.29 -13.87 29.00
N LYS A 85 -5.30 -14.77 28.88
CA LYS A 85 -5.39 -15.95 28.01
C LYS A 85 -6.22 -17.09 28.59
N PHE A 86 -6.19 -17.25 29.92
CA PHE A 86 -6.79 -18.41 30.59
C PHE A 86 -7.93 -18.01 31.55
N GLY A 87 -8.21 -16.72 31.73
CA GLY A 87 -9.28 -16.26 32.62
C GLY A 87 -9.06 -16.61 34.09
N LEU A 88 -7.81 -16.89 34.49
CA LEU A 88 -7.47 -17.35 35.83
C LEU A 88 -7.31 -16.15 36.77
N ALA A 89 -7.80 -16.29 38.01
CA ALA A 89 -7.62 -15.31 39.06
C ALA A 89 -6.74 -15.89 40.18
N LYS A 90 -6.12 -15.03 41.00
CA LYS A 90 -5.33 -15.47 42.15
C LYS A 90 -6.22 -16.11 43.22
N GLU A 91 -5.61 -16.91 44.09
CA GLU A 91 -6.29 -17.47 45.26
C GLU A 91 -6.87 -16.33 46.12
N GLY A 92 -8.20 -16.31 46.27
CA GLY A 92 -8.94 -15.28 47.00
C GLY A 92 -9.62 -14.21 46.13
N GLU A 93 -9.44 -14.22 44.80
CA GLU A 93 -10.16 -13.35 43.86
C GLU A 93 -11.35 -14.08 43.21
N GLY A 94 -12.49 -13.39 43.05
CA GLY A 94 -13.68 -13.93 42.38
C GLY A 94 -13.67 -13.69 40.87
N VAL A 95 -14.07 -14.71 40.08
CA VAL A 95 -14.23 -14.60 38.62
C VAL A 95 -15.71 -14.41 38.28
N ILE A 96 -16.04 -13.36 37.52
CA ILE A 96 -17.39 -13.14 36.99
C ILE A 96 -17.45 -13.77 35.59
N VAL A 97 -18.27 -14.81 35.43
CA VAL A 97 -18.55 -15.42 34.13
C VAL A 97 -19.88 -14.86 33.63
N VAL A 98 -19.84 -14.05 32.57
CA VAL A 98 -21.05 -13.57 31.90
C VAL A 98 -21.58 -14.70 31.03
N VAL A 99 -22.71 -15.27 31.43
CA VAL A 99 -23.43 -16.27 30.64
C VAL A 99 -24.58 -15.56 29.93
N GLU A 100 -24.64 -15.67 28.62
CA GLU A 100 -25.81 -15.22 27.86
C GLU A 100 -27.00 -16.12 28.18
N ASP A 101 -27.99 -15.55 28.84
CA ASP A 101 -29.23 -16.23 29.15
C ASP A 101 -30.01 -16.45 27.83
N LYS A 102 -30.21 -17.71 27.42
CA LYS A 102 -30.97 -18.04 26.19
C LYS A 102 -32.47 -17.71 26.30
N ASN A 103 -32.92 -17.28 27.48
CA ASN A 103 -34.27 -16.79 27.73
C ASN A 103 -34.28 -15.26 27.88
N GLN A 104 -33.61 -14.55 26.97
CA GLN A 104 -33.97 -13.16 26.76
C GLN A 104 -35.40 -13.16 26.20
N VAL A 105 -36.34 -12.75 27.04
CA VAL A 105 -37.63 -12.22 26.61
C VAL A 105 -37.30 -11.24 25.50
N GLU A 106 -37.80 -11.50 24.29
CA GLU A 106 -37.76 -10.56 23.19
C GLU A 106 -38.28 -9.23 23.72
N VAL A 107 -37.37 -8.30 24.01
CA VAL A 107 -37.72 -6.90 24.14
C VAL A 107 -38.11 -6.54 22.72
N ARG A 108 -39.43 -6.58 22.47
CA ARG A 108 -40.02 -5.97 21.29
C ARG A 108 -39.49 -4.55 21.26
N GLU A 109 -38.57 -4.30 20.34
CA GLU A 109 -38.28 -2.94 19.93
C GLU A 109 -39.63 -2.39 19.46
N GLU A 110 -40.22 -1.49 20.26
CA GLU A 110 -41.24 -0.61 19.73
C GLU A 110 -40.60 0.10 18.54
N ASP A 111 -41.20 -0.12 17.37
CA ASP A 111 -40.83 0.51 16.11
C ASP A 111 -40.59 2.01 16.36
N SER A 112 -39.31 2.38 16.49
CA SER A 112 -38.91 3.76 16.46
C SER A 112 -39.06 4.22 15.02
N GLY A 113 -40.27 4.66 14.70
CA GLY A 113 -40.68 5.24 13.42
C GLY A 113 -40.00 6.57 13.10
N GLY A 114 -38.69 6.69 13.31
CA GLY A 114 -37.94 7.93 13.20
C GLY A 114 -37.39 8.22 11.80
N PHE A 115 -37.12 7.20 10.97
CA PHE A 115 -36.47 7.42 9.67
C PHE A 115 -37.23 6.86 8.48
N PHE A 116 -37.77 5.64 8.60
CA PHE A 116 -38.52 5.02 7.50
C PHE A 116 -39.94 5.58 7.34
N SER A 117 -40.58 6.00 8.44
CA SER A 117 -41.86 6.71 8.40
C SER A 117 -41.76 8.02 7.61
N PHE A 118 -40.66 8.77 7.79
CA PHE A 118 -40.37 10.00 7.07
C PHE A 118 -40.18 9.77 5.55
N LEU A 119 -39.46 8.72 5.16
CA LEU A 119 -39.27 8.35 3.75
C LEU A 119 -40.58 7.89 3.08
N PHE A 120 -41.43 7.19 3.82
CA PHE A 120 -42.72 6.73 3.32
C PHE A 120 -43.70 7.89 3.08
N PHE A 121 -43.72 8.88 3.98
CA PHE A 121 -44.52 10.10 3.85
C PHE A 121 -44.16 10.90 2.59
N TRP A 122 -42.87 11.03 2.27
CA TRP A 122 -42.42 11.79 1.09
C TRP A 122 -42.78 11.11 -0.24
N LYS A 123 -42.80 9.78 -0.27
CA LYS A 123 -43.17 9.02 -1.47
C LYS A 123 -44.65 9.22 -1.88
N ASN A 124 -45.51 9.49 -0.90
CA ASN A 124 -46.95 9.64 -1.14
C ASN A 124 -47.37 11.08 -1.52
N TRP A 125 -46.44 12.04 -1.48
CA TRP A 125 -46.67 13.45 -1.81
C TRP A 125 -46.52 13.76 -3.30
N PHE A 126 -45.80 12.93 -4.06
CA PHE A 126 -45.56 13.13 -5.49
C PHE A 126 -46.53 12.36 -6.40
N LYS A 127 -47.77 12.16 -5.95
CA LYS A 127 -48.86 11.62 -6.76
C LYS A 127 -50.03 12.58 -6.83
#